data_AF-A0A0D1ZVN4-F1
#
_entry.id   AF-A0A0D1ZVN4-F1
#
_cell.length_a   1.000
_cell.length_b   1.000
_cell.length_c   1.000
_cell.angle_alpha   90.00
_cell.angle_beta   90.00
_cell.angle_gamma   90.00
#
_symmetry.space_group_name_H-M   'P 1'
#
loop_
_entity.id
_entity.type
_entity.pdbx_description
1 polymer ?
#
loop_
_entity_poly.entity_id
_entity_poly.type
_entity_poly.pdbx_seq_one_letter_code
_entity_poly.pdbx_strand_id
1 'polypeptide(L)'
;MKHSQHTSWLSLCSEGNDTYLVISDHLDITTTQIPELDSQRPSLFVPIGNRAKTVTLRELFGAKRNQRLLTKRVPGKIHLHVEACSIFNQRPLLIADSDIPTNTLRAKIPSTKCHETTKQIVQKPASFGEISSINYSQLLQPFVNVFCFFSDDLGGFKNIAHHLATWLELVQESTIPRSTRIWEVIVTEKIPTGVENEKEARKVFLWLPSAETKRDLFEQVSAIDMIELFSAGALSVNACHRLLKERIMSGSDQVRKDRELSRCHFSATHFAAFLASACEHFSWVTNEPFDFIKASREDNPAPQDLDEHLANLLKHIRNPRDLAAFAALAIAFNLLLDSYPPHSRCGLERHTQYGNV
;
A
#
# COMPACT_ATOMS: atom_id res chain seq x y z
N MET A 1 21.40 13.87 -20.40
CA MET A 1 20.76 12.55 -20.26
C MET A 1 19.31 12.67 -20.69
N LYS A 2 18.82 11.81 -21.60
CA LYS A 2 17.42 11.86 -22.04
C LYS A 2 16.54 11.43 -20.86
N HIS A 3 15.70 12.33 -20.34
CA HIS A 3 14.64 11.96 -19.41
C HIS A 3 13.71 10.98 -20.11
N SER A 4 13.83 9.70 -19.80
CA SER A 4 12.91 8.67 -20.29
C SER A 4 11.53 8.89 -19.65
N GLN A 5 10.51 8.83 -20.50
CA GLN A 5 9.12 9.10 -20.13
C GLN A 5 8.41 7.86 -19.55
N HIS A 6 9.16 6.85 -19.10
CA HIS A 6 8.58 5.60 -18.62
C HIS A 6 8.21 5.73 -17.14
N THR A 7 6.96 5.43 -16.81
CA THR A 7 6.43 5.47 -15.44
C THR A 7 6.14 4.10 -14.86
N SER A 8 6.53 3.04 -15.58
CA SER A 8 6.35 1.66 -15.14
C SER A 8 7.18 1.44 -13.89
N TRP A 9 6.54 1.10 -12.78
CA TRP A 9 7.21 0.87 -11.51
C TRP A 9 7.37 -0.63 -11.23
N LEU A 10 6.24 -1.36 -11.18
CA LEU A 10 6.21 -2.79 -10.93
C LEU A 10 5.56 -3.52 -12.11
N SER A 11 6.09 -4.70 -12.44
CA SER A 11 5.42 -5.61 -13.38
C SER A 11 5.76 -7.06 -13.09
N LEU A 12 4.83 -7.95 -13.43
CA LEU A 12 5.08 -9.39 -13.43
C LEU A 12 5.33 -9.85 -14.85
N CYS A 13 6.37 -10.66 -15.04
CA CYS A 13 6.63 -11.31 -16.32
C CYS A 13 6.97 -12.78 -16.12
N SER A 14 6.59 -13.61 -17.08
CA SER A 14 6.98 -15.02 -17.14
C SER A 14 8.05 -15.22 -18.22
N GLU A 15 9.12 -15.91 -17.87
CA GLU A 15 10.18 -16.34 -18.78
C GLU A 15 10.43 -17.82 -18.54
N GLY A 16 10.11 -18.66 -19.53
CA GLY A 16 10.12 -20.12 -19.36
C GLY A 16 9.07 -20.59 -18.34
N ASN A 17 9.52 -21.33 -17.33
CA ASN A 17 8.69 -21.79 -16.21
C ASN A 17 8.73 -20.84 -15.00
N ASP A 18 9.60 -19.82 -15.05
CA ASP A 18 9.82 -18.93 -13.92
C ASP A 18 8.97 -17.66 -14.06
N THR A 19 8.49 -17.16 -12.92
CA THR A 19 7.82 -15.86 -12.82
C THR A 19 8.75 -14.89 -12.12
N TYR A 20 8.85 -13.68 -12.65
CA TYR A 20 9.71 -12.63 -12.15
C TYR A 20 8.89 -11.42 -11.74
N LEU A 21 9.22 -10.86 -10.59
CA LEU A 21 8.87 -9.51 -10.22
C LEU A 21 9.93 -8.57 -10.80
N VAL A 22 9.48 -7.62 -11.61
CA VAL A 22 10.32 -6.62 -12.25
C VAL A 22 10.06 -5.29 -11.57
N ILE A 23 11.09 -4.78 -10.90
CA ILE A 23 11.06 -3.54 -10.11
C ILE A 23 11.99 -2.55 -10.81
N SER A 24 11.50 -1.34 -11.05
CA SER A 24 12.33 -0.25 -11.58
C SER A 24 12.73 0.76 -10.48
N ASP A 25 13.74 1.56 -10.79
CA ASP A 25 14.18 2.75 -10.03
C ASP A 25 13.11 3.85 -9.89
N HIS A 26 11.90 3.66 -10.44
CA HIS A 26 10.89 4.71 -10.47
C HIS A 26 10.38 5.09 -9.06
N LEU A 27 10.42 4.19 -8.08
CA LEU A 27 10.11 4.56 -6.69
C LEU A 27 11.10 5.62 -6.18
N ASP A 28 12.39 5.40 -6.38
CA ASP A 28 13.46 6.32 -5.95
C ASP A 28 13.41 7.65 -6.72
N ILE A 29 13.16 7.59 -8.03
CA ILE A 29 12.97 8.80 -8.86
C ILE A 29 11.74 9.60 -8.39
N THR A 30 10.72 8.91 -7.88
CA THR A 30 9.48 9.55 -7.43
C THR A 30 9.64 10.14 -6.04
N THR A 31 10.34 9.44 -5.15
CA THR A 31 10.61 9.90 -3.78
C THR A 31 11.59 11.06 -3.77
N THR A 32 12.61 11.08 -4.62
CA THR A 32 13.55 12.22 -4.76
C THR A 32 12.89 13.54 -5.18
N GLN A 33 11.66 13.51 -5.71
CA GLN A 33 10.90 14.73 -6.01
C GLN A 33 10.21 15.33 -4.77
N ILE A 34 10.11 14.58 -3.67
CA ILE A 34 9.51 15.00 -2.40
C ILE A 34 10.56 15.81 -1.61
N PRO A 35 10.30 17.10 -1.29
CA PRO A 35 11.32 18.01 -0.75
C PRO A 35 11.72 17.71 0.70
N GLU A 36 10.79 17.30 1.55
CA GLU A 36 10.99 17.08 2.99
C GLU A 36 10.66 15.62 3.37
N LEU A 37 11.53 14.70 2.96
CA LEU A 37 11.29 13.25 3.07
C LEU A 37 10.96 12.75 4.48
N ASP A 38 11.56 13.35 5.52
CA ASP A 38 11.37 12.93 6.91
C ASP A 38 10.14 13.55 7.58
N SER A 39 9.66 14.68 7.06
CA SER A 39 8.48 15.40 7.59
C SER A 39 7.20 15.00 6.86
N GLN A 40 7.27 14.88 5.53
CA GLN A 40 6.12 14.57 4.70
C GLN A 40 5.67 13.12 4.88
N ARG A 41 4.36 12.90 4.87
CA ARG A 41 3.72 11.61 5.10
C ARG A 41 2.86 11.26 3.89
N PRO A 42 3.38 10.49 2.91
CA PRO A 42 2.69 10.27 1.65
C PRO A 42 1.42 9.44 1.83
N SER A 43 0.50 9.57 0.87
CA SER A 43 -0.65 8.68 0.73
C SER A 43 -0.59 7.96 -0.61
N LEU A 44 -0.90 6.67 -0.61
CA LEU A 44 -0.91 5.85 -1.82
C LEU A 44 -2.35 5.56 -2.26
N PHE A 45 -2.67 5.99 -3.48
CA PHE A 45 -3.94 5.76 -4.16
C PHE A 45 -3.76 4.77 -5.30
N VAL A 46 -4.59 3.72 -5.34
CA VAL A 46 -4.50 2.68 -6.38
C VAL A 46 -5.81 2.62 -7.17
N PRO A 47 -5.92 3.38 -8.26
CA PRO A 47 -7.04 3.27 -9.18
C PRO A 47 -6.88 2.04 -10.09
N ILE A 48 -7.92 1.24 -10.17
CA ILE A 48 -7.96 -0.04 -10.89
C ILE A 48 -9.11 -0.04 -11.90
N GLY A 49 -8.76 -0.20 -13.18
CA GLY A 49 -9.70 -0.11 -14.29
C GLY A 49 -8.97 0.14 -15.59
N ASN A 50 -9.67 0.59 -16.63
CA ASN A 50 -9.11 0.88 -17.95
C ASN A 50 -9.64 2.22 -18.48
N ARG A 51 -10.79 2.22 -19.16
CA ARG A 51 -11.28 3.37 -19.92
C ARG A 51 -11.91 4.42 -19.00
N ALA A 52 -12.88 4.02 -18.17
CA ALA A 52 -13.53 4.90 -17.21
C ALA A 52 -12.50 5.48 -16.25
N LYS A 53 -11.61 4.64 -15.70
CA LYS A 53 -10.46 5.07 -14.90
C LYS A 53 -9.63 6.15 -15.60
N THR A 54 -9.24 5.93 -16.86
CA THR A 54 -8.36 6.87 -17.59
C THR A 54 -9.04 8.24 -17.79
N VAL A 55 -10.35 8.25 -18.07
CA VAL A 55 -11.13 9.48 -18.15
C VAL A 55 -11.16 10.17 -16.79
N THR A 56 -11.44 9.42 -15.73
CA THR A 56 -11.56 9.95 -14.38
C THR A 56 -10.24 10.51 -13.84
N LEU A 57 -9.13 9.80 -13.97
CA LEU A 57 -7.81 10.29 -13.55
C LEU A 57 -7.41 11.57 -14.29
N ARG A 58 -7.84 11.72 -15.55
CA ARG A 58 -7.58 12.92 -16.34
C ARG A 58 -8.26 14.15 -15.76
N GLU A 59 -9.49 14.01 -15.30
CA GLU A 59 -10.26 15.12 -14.75
C GLU A 59 -9.94 15.35 -13.26
N LEU A 60 -9.69 14.31 -12.46
CA LEU A 60 -9.33 14.41 -11.03
C LEU A 60 -7.97 15.05 -10.76
N PHE A 61 -6.98 14.67 -11.57
CA PHE A 61 -5.56 14.97 -11.34
C PHE A 61 -4.94 15.79 -12.48
N GLY A 62 -5.76 16.31 -13.39
CA GLY A 62 -5.31 17.19 -14.47
C GLY A 62 -4.40 16.52 -15.50
N ALA A 63 -4.57 15.21 -15.77
CA ALA A 63 -3.67 14.43 -16.63
C ALA A 63 -3.57 14.93 -18.09
N LYS A 64 -4.39 15.91 -18.51
CA LYS A 64 -4.21 16.61 -19.81
C LYS A 64 -2.87 17.34 -19.91
N ARG A 65 -2.19 17.64 -18.80
CA ARG A 65 -0.84 18.26 -18.78
C ARG A 65 0.31 17.26 -18.52
N ASN A 66 0.02 16.05 -18.04
CA ASN A 66 1.01 15.02 -17.78
C ASN A 66 0.88 13.90 -18.81
N GLN A 67 1.59 14.03 -19.94
CA GLN A 67 1.71 12.98 -20.98
C GLN A 67 2.08 11.60 -20.41
N ARG A 68 2.69 11.58 -19.21
CA ARG A 68 3.11 10.40 -18.45
C ARG A 68 1.97 9.44 -18.05
N LEU A 69 0.76 9.93 -17.81
CA LEU A 69 -0.41 9.09 -17.48
C LEU A 69 -1.07 8.49 -18.73
N LEU A 70 -0.71 8.96 -19.93
CA LEU A 70 -1.42 8.66 -21.19
C LEU A 70 -0.62 7.78 -22.16
N THR A 71 0.61 7.38 -21.81
CA THR A 71 1.42 6.51 -22.67
C THR A 71 0.78 5.14 -22.84
N LYS A 72 0.91 4.55 -24.04
CA LYS A 72 0.38 3.24 -24.42
C LYS A 72 0.73 2.18 -23.36
N ARG A 73 -0.27 1.79 -22.58
CA ARG A 73 -0.11 0.97 -21.37
C ARG A 73 0.07 -0.49 -21.75
N VAL A 74 0.97 -1.18 -21.06
CA VAL A 74 1.10 -2.63 -21.17
C VAL A 74 0.28 -3.21 -20.02
N PRO A 75 -0.75 -4.02 -20.29
CA PRO A 75 -1.58 -4.56 -19.22
C PRO A 75 -0.75 -5.45 -18.27
N GLY A 76 -1.11 -5.42 -16.99
CA GLY A 76 -0.35 -6.09 -15.91
C GLY A 76 0.86 -5.33 -15.37
N LYS A 77 1.06 -4.07 -15.79
CA LYS A 77 2.07 -3.17 -15.21
C LYS A 77 1.41 -2.14 -14.30
N ILE A 78 2.07 -1.87 -13.18
CA ILE A 78 1.70 -0.82 -12.24
C ILE A 78 2.61 0.37 -12.51
N HIS A 79 2.00 1.52 -12.76
CA HIS A 79 2.70 2.76 -13.03
C HIS A 79 2.62 3.68 -11.81
N LEU A 80 3.75 4.23 -11.36
CA LEU A 80 3.78 5.12 -10.19
C LEU A 80 3.89 6.58 -10.61
N HIS A 81 3.10 7.44 -9.97
CA HIS A 81 3.07 8.87 -10.24
C HIS A 81 2.94 9.66 -8.93
N VAL A 82 3.51 10.87 -8.88
CA VAL A 82 3.18 11.88 -7.84
C VAL A 82 2.24 12.91 -8.45
N GLU A 83 1.17 13.25 -7.74
CA GLU A 83 0.33 14.39 -8.10
C GLU A 83 1.12 15.70 -7.86
N ALA A 84 1.44 16.42 -8.93
CA ALA A 84 2.26 17.62 -8.87
C ALA A 84 1.74 18.70 -7.89
N CYS A 85 0.42 18.80 -7.71
CA CYS A 85 -0.18 19.78 -6.81
C CYS A 85 -0.04 19.42 -5.32
N SER A 86 0.29 18.17 -4.98
CA SER A 86 0.40 17.71 -3.58
C SER A 86 1.84 17.56 -3.11
N ILE A 87 2.83 17.65 -4.00
CA ILE A 87 4.23 17.34 -3.70
C ILE A 87 4.88 18.25 -2.66
N PHE A 88 4.42 19.51 -2.57
CA PHE A 88 4.90 20.49 -1.58
C PHE A 88 4.04 20.52 -0.31
N ASN A 89 2.96 19.73 -0.25
CA ASN A 89 2.10 19.66 0.91
C ASN A 89 2.63 18.60 1.89
N GLN A 90 2.20 18.64 3.15
CA GLN A 90 2.55 17.63 4.15
C GLN A 90 2.10 16.19 3.78
N ARG A 91 1.26 16.08 2.76
CA ARG A 91 0.75 14.82 2.20
C ARG A 91 0.96 14.78 0.68
N PRO A 92 2.14 14.34 0.21
CA PRO A 92 2.31 13.96 -1.19
C PRO A 92 1.37 12.81 -1.55
N LEU A 93 0.62 12.95 -2.65
CA LEU A 93 -0.27 11.92 -3.16
C LEU A 93 0.46 11.11 -4.24
N LEU A 94 0.72 9.85 -3.92
CA LEU A 94 1.24 8.83 -4.83
C LEU A 94 0.07 8.11 -5.49
N ILE A 95 0.11 7.96 -6.81
CA ILE A 95 -0.89 7.27 -7.60
C ILE A 95 -0.21 6.07 -8.28
N ALA A 96 -0.59 4.86 -7.86
CA ALA A 96 -0.19 3.63 -8.53
C ALA A 96 -1.28 3.20 -9.52
N ASP A 97 -1.18 3.70 -10.74
CA ASP A 97 -2.13 3.44 -11.82
C ASP A 97 -1.97 2.02 -12.33
N SER A 98 -3.03 1.21 -12.20
CA SER A 98 -2.98 -0.20 -12.58
C SER A 98 -4.24 -0.72 -13.25
N ASP A 99 -4.07 -1.74 -14.09
CA ASP A 99 -5.15 -2.49 -14.73
C ASP A 99 -5.17 -3.92 -14.15
N ILE A 100 -6.33 -4.52 -13.89
CA ILE A 100 -6.39 -5.96 -13.55
C ILE A 100 -6.20 -6.75 -14.85
N PRO A 101 -5.16 -7.59 -14.97
CA PRO A 101 -5.03 -8.46 -16.13
C PRO A 101 -6.11 -9.55 -16.08
N THR A 102 -7.11 -9.48 -16.96
CA THR A 102 -8.22 -10.43 -17.03
C THR A 102 -7.87 -11.75 -17.72
N ASN A 103 -6.67 -11.86 -18.32
CA ASN A 103 -6.20 -13.11 -18.89
C ASN A 103 -4.67 -13.14 -18.98
N THR A 104 -4.10 -14.34 -18.90
CA THR A 104 -2.66 -14.69 -18.92
C THR A 104 -1.84 -13.89 -19.94
N LEU A 105 -1.33 -12.73 -19.53
CA LEU A 105 -0.39 -11.99 -20.33
C LEU A 105 0.98 -12.62 -20.13
N ARG A 106 1.43 -13.41 -21.11
CA ARG A 106 2.87 -13.61 -21.36
C ARG A 106 3.47 -12.25 -21.73
N ALA A 107 3.64 -11.39 -20.74
CA ALA A 107 4.32 -10.13 -20.93
C ALA A 107 5.79 -10.45 -21.25
N LYS A 108 6.17 -10.28 -22.52
CA LYS A 108 7.59 -10.30 -22.89
C LYS A 108 8.32 -9.24 -22.08
N ILE A 109 9.45 -9.63 -21.50
CA ILE A 109 10.31 -8.72 -20.76
C ILE A 109 10.64 -7.52 -21.65
N PRO A 110 10.29 -6.29 -21.25
CA PRO A 110 10.71 -5.11 -21.99
C PRO A 110 12.24 -5.00 -21.88
N SER A 111 12.94 -5.13 -23.00
CA SER A 111 14.38 -4.83 -23.08
C SER A 111 14.60 -3.31 -23.14
N THR A 112 14.21 -2.58 -22.10
CA THR A 112 14.30 -1.11 -22.13
C THR A 112 15.48 -0.63 -21.30
N LYS A 113 16.56 -0.24 -22.00
CA LYS A 113 17.83 0.34 -21.48
C LYS A 113 17.69 1.73 -20.83
N CYS A 114 16.47 2.16 -20.47
CA CYS A 114 16.19 3.53 -20.07
C CYS A 114 16.22 3.77 -18.55
N HIS A 115 16.04 2.71 -17.76
CA HIS A 115 15.97 2.74 -16.30
C HIS A 115 16.67 1.52 -15.74
N GLU A 116 17.22 1.64 -14.54
CA GLU A 116 17.69 0.46 -13.83
C GLU A 116 16.48 -0.39 -13.44
N THR A 117 16.59 -1.69 -13.70
CA THR A 117 15.50 -2.63 -13.48
C THR A 117 16.06 -3.89 -12.86
N THR A 118 15.61 -4.16 -11.64
CA THR A 118 15.94 -5.36 -10.90
C THR A 118 14.89 -6.42 -11.22
N LYS A 119 15.37 -7.62 -11.55
CA LYS A 119 14.52 -8.80 -11.72
C LYS A 119 14.74 -9.71 -10.53
N GLN A 120 13.66 -10.04 -9.85
CA GLN A 120 13.67 -10.98 -8.74
C GLN A 120 12.81 -12.18 -9.11
N ILE A 121 13.36 -13.39 -8.95
CA ILE A 121 12.64 -14.64 -9.18
C ILE A 121 11.62 -14.79 -8.05
N VAL A 122 10.37 -15.07 -8.39
CA VAL A 122 9.32 -15.39 -7.43
C VAL A 122 9.41 -16.88 -7.10
N GLN A 123 9.87 -17.22 -5.89
CA GLN A 123 10.26 -18.59 -5.53
C GLN A 123 9.13 -19.64 -5.52
N LYS A 124 7.87 -19.24 -5.57
CA LYS A 124 6.71 -20.16 -5.68
C LYS A 124 5.85 -19.79 -6.88
N PRO A 125 5.71 -20.66 -7.88
CA PRO A 125 4.75 -20.43 -8.95
C PRO A 125 3.35 -20.79 -8.44
N ALA A 126 2.61 -19.79 -7.95
CA ALA A 126 1.18 -19.80 -8.17
C ALA A 126 0.92 -19.51 -9.67
N SER A 127 -0.23 -19.87 -10.21
CA SER A 127 -0.57 -19.50 -11.59
C SER A 127 -0.43 -17.97 -11.79
N PHE A 128 -0.12 -17.50 -13.00
CA PHE A 128 0.09 -16.06 -13.25
C PHE A 128 -1.10 -15.19 -12.79
N GLY A 129 -2.32 -15.71 -12.88
CA GLY A 129 -3.53 -15.03 -12.38
C GLY A 129 -3.55 -14.89 -10.86
N GLU A 130 -3.11 -15.92 -10.12
CA GLU A 130 -2.96 -15.89 -8.68
C GLU A 130 -1.84 -14.91 -8.28
N ILE A 131 -0.67 -14.93 -8.92
CA ILE A 131 0.43 -13.99 -8.60
C ILE A 131 0.02 -12.53 -8.87
N SER A 132 -0.75 -12.29 -9.94
CA SER A 132 -1.30 -10.96 -10.24
C SER A 132 -2.43 -10.51 -9.31
N SER A 133 -2.90 -11.41 -8.44
CA SER A 133 -3.83 -11.09 -7.35
C SER A 133 -3.06 -10.90 -6.04
N ILE A 134 -2.02 -11.71 -5.81
CA ILE A 134 -1.12 -11.66 -4.65
C ILE A 134 -0.32 -10.35 -4.63
N ASN A 135 0.09 -9.79 -5.78
CA ASN A 135 0.81 -8.51 -5.82
C ASN A 135 -0.01 -7.29 -5.33
N TYR A 136 -1.33 -7.30 -5.43
CA TYR A 136 -2.16 -6.21 -4.89
C TYR A 136 -2.46 -6.42 -3.41
N SER A 137 -2.83 -7.64 -3.04
CA SER A 137 -3.25 -7.96 -1.67
C SER A 137 -2.10 -8.07 -0.69
N GLN A 138 -0.95 -8.66 -1.06
CA GLN A 138 0.15 -8.84 -0.11
C GLN A 138 1.22 -7.75 -0.19
N LEU A 139 1.54 -7.25 -1.40
CA LEU A 139 2.60 -6.25 -1.57
C LEU A 139 2.09 -4.82 -1.39
N LEU A 140 0.98 -4.43 -2.03
CA LEU A 140 0.52 -3.04 -1.99
C LEU A 140 -0.41 -2.73 -0.81
N GLN A 141 -1.32 -3.63 -0.44
CA GLN A 141 -2.32 -3.41 0.62
C GLN A 141 -1.77 -2.81 1.93
N PRO A 142 -0.58 -3.19 2.44
CA PRO A 142 -0.03 -2.61 3.66
C PRO A 142 0.23 -1.09 3.56
N PHE A 143 0.44 -0.58 2.35
CA PHE A 143 0.83 0.81 2.08
C PHE A 143 -0.32 1.67 1.56
N VAL A 144 -1.30 1.05 0.89
CA VAL A 144 -2.39 1.77 0.20
C VAL A 144 -3.34 2.43 1.19
N ASN A 145 -3.76 3.66 0.91
CA ASN A 145 -4.85 4.28 1.67
C ASN A 145 -6.19 3.94 1.05
N VAL A 146 -6.29 4.03 -0.28
CA VAL A 146 -7.54 3.80 -1.00
C VAL A 146 -7.29 2.97 -2.26
N PHE A 147 -8.02 1.87 -2.37
CA PHE A 147 -8.21 1.15 -3.63
C PHE A 147 -9.50 1.66 -4.29
N CYS A 148 -9.43 2.02 -5.57
CA CYS A 148 -10.57 2.54 -6.30
C CYS A 148 -10.83 1.68 -7.54
N PHE A 149 -11.89 0.89 -7.52
CA PHE A 149 -12.28 -0.02 -8.59
C PHE A 149 -13.31 0.64 -9.51
N PHE A 150 -13.02 0.68 -10.80
CA PHE A 150 -13.96 1.14 -11.81
C PHE A 150 -14.78 -0.04 -12.32
N SER A 151 -16.00 -0.19 -11.78
CA SER A 151 -16.90 -1.31 -12.06
C SER A 151 -17.17 -1.51 -13.55
N ASP A 152 -17.34 -0.42 -14.28
CA ASP A 152 -17.61 -0.46 -15.72
C ASP A 152 -16.44 -0.98 -16.54
N ASP A 153 -15.21 -0.80 -16.07
CA ASP A 153 -14.01 -1.31 -16.72
C ASP A 153 -13.73 -2.78 -16.38
N LEU A 154 -14.23 -3.25 -15.23
CA LEU A 154 -13.89 -4.57 -14.69
C LEU A 154 -14.98 -5.63 -14.96
N GLY A 155 -16.01 -5.30 -15.76
CA GLY A 155 -17.11 -6.23 -16.06
C GLY A 155 -18.21 -6.26 -15.00
N GLY A 156 -18.25 -5.25 -14.12
CA GLY A 156 -19.31 -5.07 -13.13
C GLY A 156 -18.97 -5.61 -11.73
N PHE A 157 -19.93 -5.43 -10.82
CA PHE A 157 -19.80 -5.77 -9.39
C PHE A 157 -19.45 -7.23 -9.12
N LYS A 158 -20.00 -8.17 -9.88
CA LYS A 158 -19.74 -9.61 -9.69
C LYS A 158 -18.27 -9.95 -9.89
N ASN A 159 -17.64 -9.34 -10.89
CA ASN A 159 -16.24 -9.64 -11.20
C ASN A 159 -15.30 -9.03 -10.15
N ILE A 160 -15.61 -7.80 -9.67
CA ILE A 160 -14.89 -7.20 -8.53
C ILE A 160 -15.04 -8.08 -7.29
N ALA A 161 -16.26 -8.50 -6.95
CA ALA A 161 -16.50 -9.36 -5.78
C ALA A 161 -15.73 -10.69 -5.87
N HIS A 162 -15.66 -11.30 -7.05
CA HIS A 162 -14.86 -12.52 -7.27
C HIS A 162 -13.35 -12.28 -7.09
N HIS A 163 -12.82 -11.16 -7.58
CA HIS A 163 -11.42 -10.78 -7.35
C HIS A 163 -11.13 -10.56 -5.86
N LEU A 164 -11.99 -9.83 -5.14
CA LEU A 164 -11.83 -9.61 -3.70
C LEU A 164 -11.95 -10.91 -2.91
N ALA A 165 -12.87 -11.80 -3.27
CA ALA A 165 -12.98 -13.13 -2.65
C ALA A 165 -11.69 -13.94 -2.85
N THR A 166 -11.10 -13.88 -4.04
CA THR A 166 -9.80 -14.52 -4.32
C THR A 166 -8.69 -13.90 -3.44
N TRP A 167 -8.69 -12.58 -3.25
CA TRP A 167 -7.72 -11.91 -2.38
C TRP A 167 -7.92 -12.30 -0.90
N LEU A 168 -9.18 -12.51 -0.47
CA LEU A 168 -9.50 -13.00 0.86
C LEU A 168 -8.91 -14.36 1.16
N GLU A 169 -9.01 -15.31 0.24
CA GLU A 169 -8.49 -16.67 0.47
C GLU A 169 -6.95 -16.73 0.49
N LEU A 170 -6.28 -15.79 -0.18
CA LEU A 170 -4.82 -15.78 -0.33
C LEU A 170 -4.06 -15.05 0.79
N VAL A 171 -4.76 -14.31 1.65
CA VAL A 171 -4.12 -13.43 2.64
C VAL A 171 -4.14 -14.04 4.03
N GLN A 172 -2.94 -14.07 4.61
CA GLN A 172 -2.70 -14.37 6.02
C GLN A 172 -2.83 -13.09 6.88
N GLU A 173 -2.91 -13.25 8.21
CA GLU A 173 -3.12 -12.12 9.11
C GLU A 173 -1.97 -11.10 9.04
N SER A 174 -2.29 -9.87 8.62
CA SER A 174 -1.34 -8.77 8.58
C SER A 174 -0.76 -8.45 9.96
N THR A 175 0.50 -8.01 9.98
CA THR A 175 1.21 -7.54 11.18
C THR A 175 0.73 -6.16 11.65
N ILE A 176 0.01 -5.42 10.81
CA ILE A 176 -0.55 -4.11 11.16
C ILE A 176 -1.97 -4.27 11.74
N PRO A 177 -2.36 -3.47 12.76
CA PRO A 177 -3.71 -3.48 13.30
C PRO A 177 -4.82 -3.39 12.25
N ARG A 178 -5.92 -4.11 12.50
CA ARG A 178 -7.09 -4.14 11.60
C ARG A 178 -7.69 -2.74 11.34
N SER A 179 -7.51 -1.81 12.27
CA SER A 179 -7.95 -0.42 12.15
C SER A 179 -7.26 0.36 11.02
N THR A 180 -6.05 -0.02 10.60
CA THR A 180 -5.28 0.72 9.59
C THR A 180 -5.50 0.21 8.17
N ARG A 181 -6.46 -0.70 7.99
CA ARG A 181 -6.76 -1.34 6.72
C ARG A 181 -7.25 -0.34 5.68
N ILE A 182 -7.04 -0.72 4.43
CA ILE A 182 -7.40 0.07 3.25
C ILE A 182 -8.86 0.45 3.25
N TRP A 183 -9.16 1.59 2.63
CA TRP A 183 -10.52 1.92 2.24
C TRP A 183 -10.75 1.52 0.78
N GLU A 184 -11.80 0.75 0.52
CA GLU A 184 -12.17 0.37 -0.84
C GLU A 184 -13.31 1.24 -1.35
N VAL A 185 -13.17 1.71 -2.59
CA VAL A 185 -14.14 2.54 -3.27
C VAL A 185 -14.48 1.88 -4.60
N ILE A 186 -15.76 1.69 -4.86
CA ILE A 186 -16.25 1.14 -6.14
C ILE A 186 -17.00 2.25 -6.87
N VAL A 187 -16.51 2.58 -8.05
CA VAL A 187 -17.04 3.65 -8.92
C VAL A 187 -17.80 3.02 -10.07
N THR A 188 -18.99 3.56 -10.38
CA THR A 188 -19.87 3.03 -11.43
C THR A 188 -20.77 4.12 -12.00
N GLU A 189 -20.96 4.11 -13.32
CA GLU A 189 -21.93 4.97 -14.03
C GLU A 189 -23.32 4.33 -14.14
N LYS A 190 -23.46 3.06 -13.73
CA LYS A 190 -24.67 2.24 -13.96
C LYS A 190 -25.70 2.28 -12.84
N ILE A 191 -25.42 2.91 -11.71
CA ILE A 191 -26.39 3.02 -10.62
C ILE A 191 -27.25 4.28 -10.80
N PRO A 192 -28.55 4.24 -10.49
CA PRO A 192 -29.39 5.43 -10.53
C PRO A 192 -28.92 6.48 -9.54
N THR A 193 -29.20 7.74 -9.85
CA THR A 193 -28.63 8.84 -9.07
C THR A 193 -29.15 8.91 -7.64
N GLY A 194 -28.22 9.10 -6.69
CA GLY A 194 -28.53 9.46 -5.31
C GLY A 194 -28.00 8.50 -4.25
N VAL A 195 -27.76 9.06 -3.05
CA VAL A 195 -27.11 8.39 -1.92
C VAL A 195 -27.83 7.11 -1.49
N GLU A 196 -29.16 7.06 -1.62
CA GLU A 196 -29.90 5.84 -1.26
C GLU A 196 -29.65 4.70 -2.25
N ASN A 197 -29.51 5.01 -3.55
CA ASN A 197 -29.15 4.03 -4.56
C ASN A 197 -27.71 3.54 -4.38
N GLU A 198 -26.78 4.41 -3.97
CA GLU A 198 -25.42 4.02 -3.59
C GLU A 198 -25.43 3.03 -2.41
N LYS A 199 -26.25 3.28 -1.38
CA LYS A 199 -26.40 2.36 -0.24
C LYS A 199 -27.01 1.02 -0.65
N GLU A 200 -28.04 1.02 -1.50
CA GLU A 200 -28.64 -0.22 -1.99
C GLU A 200 -27.65 -1.00 -2.86
N ALA A 201 -26.92 -0.33 -3.75
CA ALA A 201 -25.84 -0.95 -4.54
C ALA A 201 -24.75 -1.54 -3.63
N ARG A 202 -24.41 -0.84 -2.53
CA ARG A 202 -23.46 -1.34 -1.52
C ARG A 202 -23.98 -2.60 -0.84
N LYS A 203 -25.25 -2.64 -0.43
CA LYS A 203 -25.87 -3.84 0.16
C LYS A 203 -25.82 -5.02 -0.80
N VAL A 204 -26.20 -4.79 -2.07
CA VAL A 204 -26.14 -5.82 -3.12
C VAL A 204 -24.72 -6.32 -3.30
N PHE A 205 -23.74 -5.41 -3.36
CA PHE A 205 -22.34 -5.78 -3.53
C PHE A 205 -21.81 -6.60 -2.36
N LEU A 206 -22.09 -6.21 -1.12
CA LEU A 206 -21.65 -6.94 0.07
C LEU A 206 -22.24 -8.36 0.13
N TRP A 207 -23.37 -8.61 -0.54
CA TRP A 207 -23.95 -9.94 -0.66
C TRP A 207 -23.26 -10.82 -1.71
N LEU A 208 -22.71 -10.24 -2.79
CA LEU A 208 -22.10 -11.01 -3.89
C LEU A 208 -20.95 -11.95 -3.48
N PRO A 209 -19.97 -11.54 -2.66
CA PRO A 209 -18.87 -12.40 -2.24
C PRO A 209 -19.33 -13.58 -1.37
N SER A 210 -20.50 -13.53 -0.73
CA SER A 210 -21.00 -14.63 0.12
C SER A 210 -21.23 -15.94 -0.65
N ALA A 211 -21.36 -15.85 -1.98
CA ALA A 211 -21.43 -17.01 -2.86
C ALA A 211 -20.04 -17.61 -3.20
N GLU A 212 -18.97 -16.84 -3.01
CA GLU A 212 -17.60 -17.16 -3.45
C GLU A 212 -16.67 -17.47 -2.25
N THR A 213 -16.88 -16.84 -1.10
CA THR A 213 -16.06 -17.02 0.12
C THR A 213 -16.92 -16.98 1.39
N LYS A 214 -16.44 -17.67 2.43
CA LYS A 214 -17.02 -17.62 3.78
C LYS A 214 -16.36 -16.55 4.67
N ARG A 215 -15.25 -15.95 4.22
CA ARG A 215 -14.51 -14.91 4.96
C ARG A 215 -15.25 -13.59 4.84
N ASP A 216 -15.18 -12.79 5.90
CA ASP A 216 -15.74 -11.44 5.87
C ASP A 216 -14.79 -10.50 5.11
N LEU A 217 -15.31 -9.70 4.17
CA LEU A 217 -14.54 -8.68 3.44
C LEU A 217 -13.87 -7.69 4.41
N PHE A 218 -14.52 -7.37 5.52
CA PHE A 218 -13.96 -6.48 6.55
C PHE A 218 -12.78 -7.11 7.31
N GLU A 219 -12.44 -8.38 7.05
CA GLU A 219 -11.16 -8.97 7.42
C GLU A 219 -9.97 -8.40 6.65
N GLN A 220 -10.17 -7.56 5.64
CA GLN A 220 -9.07 -6.96 4.86
C GLN A 220 -9.20 -5.46 4.64
N VAL A 221 -10.41 -4.93 4.76
CA VAL A 221 -10.73 -3.54 4.45
C VAL A 221 -11.37 -2.89 5.68
N SER A 222 -11.09 -1.60 5.90
CA SER A 222 -11.72 -0.84 6.98
C SER A 222 -13.13 -0.41 6.59
N ALA A 223 -13.35 -0.11 5.31
CA ALA A 223 -14.64 0.22 4.75
C ALA A 223 -14.70 -0.07 3.25
N ILE A 224 -15.92 -0.21 2.75
CA ILE A 224 -16.24 -0.29 1.31
C ILE A 224 -17.29 0.80 1.04
N ASP A 225 -17.02 1.68 0.09
CA ASP A 225 -17.95 2.71 -0.35
C ASP A 225 -18.35 2.52 -1.82
N MET A 226 -19.59 2.91 -2.14
CA MET A 226 -20.14 2.90 -3.49
C MET A 226 -20.34 4.33 -3.93
N ILE A 227 -19.71 4.69 -5.05
CA ILE A 227 -19.79 6.05 -5.59
C ILE A 227 -20.34 5.99 -7.01
N GLU A 228 -21.44 6.70 -7.21
CA GLU A 228 -21.95 6.98 -8.52
C GLU A 228 -21.03 7.95 -9.25
N LEU A 229 -20.63 7.59 -10.48
CA LEU A 229 -20.09 8.54 -11.43
C LEU A 229 -21.24 9.03 -12.31
N PHE A 230 -21.61 10.30 -12.15
CA PHE A 230 -22.71 10.89 -12.92
C PHE A 230 -22.45 10.76 -14.42
N SER A 231 -23.44 10.23 -15.14
CA SER A 231 -23.39 10.11 -16.59
C SER A 231 -23.23 11.48 -17.28
N ALA A 232 -22.62 11.45 -18.47
CA ALA A 232 -22.39 12.65 -19.27
C ALA A 232 -23.71 13.38 -19.56
N GLY A 233 -23.90 14.55 -18.94
CA GLY A 233 -25.08 15.41 -19.12
C GLY A 233 -25.83 15.76 -17.84
N ALA A 234 -25.70 14.98 -16.76
CA ALA A 234 -26.38 15.28 -15.49
C ALA A 234 -25.69 16.39 -14.68
N LEU A 235 -24.35 16.46 -14.76
CA LEU A 235 -23.51 17.49 -14.15
C LEU A 235 -22.40 17.91 -15.13
N SER A 236 -21.77 19.06 -14.85
CA SER A 236 -20.51 19.37 -15.53
C SER A 236 -19.46 18.31 -15.20
N VAL A 237 -18.62 17.95 -16.18
CA VAL A 237 -17.56 16.94 -16.01
C VAL A 237 -16.70 17.25 -14.78
N ASN A 238 -16.35 18.53 -14.59
CA ASN A 238 -15.56 18.98 -13.44
C ASN A 238 -16.29 18.76 -12.10
N ALA A 239 -17.60 19.00 -12.03
CA ALA A 239 -18.37 18.83 -10.80
C ALA A 239 -18.51 17.36 -10.42
N CYS A 240 -18.77 16.47 -11.39
CA CYS A 240 -18.84 15.02 -11.17
C CYS A 240 -17.53 14.47 -10.60
N HIS A 241 -16.40 14.85 -11.21
CA HIS A 241 -15.09 14.38 -10.77
C HIS A 241 -14.66 15.03 -9.45
N ARG A 242 -15.04 16.28 -9.17
CA ARG A 242 -14.75 16.91 -7.88
C ARG A 242 -15.39 16.15 -6.71
N LEU A 243 -16.66 15.75 -6.83
CA LEU A 243 -17.33 14.99 -5.77
C LEU A 243 -16.61 13.66 -5.50
N LEU A 244 -16.23 12.94 -6.56
CA LEU A 244 -15.46 11.72 -6.44
C LEU A 244 -14.11 11.98 -5.73
N LYS A 245 -13.41 13.06 -6.09
CA LYS A 245 -12.16 13.45 -5.42
C LYS A 245 -12.38 13.68 -3.93
N GLU A 246 -13.37 14.47 -3.57
CA GLU A 246 -13.69 14.80 -2.18
C GLU A 246 -13.99 13.55 -1.36
N ARG A 247 -14.80 12.63 -1.90
CA ARG A 247 -15.09 11.35 -1.25
C ARG A 247 -13.83 10.52 -1.06
N ILE A 248 -13.06 10.25 -2.14
CA ILE A 248 -11.80 9.49 -2.08
C ILE A 248 -10.82 10.08 -1.04
N MET A 249 -10.70 11.41 -1.00
CA MET A 249 -9.80 12.08 -0.06
C MET A 249 -10.30 11.93 1.38
N SER A 250 -11.61 12.02 1.62
CA SER A 250 -12.23 11.91 2.94
C SER A 250 -11.94 10.58 3.62
N GLY A 251 -12.22 9.43 2.99
CA GLY A 251 -11.88 8.16 3.64
C GLY A 251 -10.39 7.83 3.56
N SER A 252 -9.62 8.42 2.63
CA SER A 252 -8.16 8.39 2.78
C SER A 252 -7.69 9.12 4.04
N ASP A 253 -8.35 10.20 4.47
CA ASP A 253 -8.04 10.89 5.73
C ASP A 253 -8.38 10.01 6.94
N GLN A 254 -9.46 9.24 6.87
CA GLN A 254 -9.82 8.28 7.91
C GLN A 254 -8.73 7.21 8.08
N VAL A 255 -8.29 6.56 6.99
CA VAL A 255 -7.20 5.55 7.04
C VAL A 255 -5.91 6.15 7.60
N ARG A 256 -5.59 7.41 7.25
CA ARG A 256 -4.41 8.09 7.77
C ARG A 256 -4.51 8.33 9.27
N LYS A 257 -5.65 8.81 9.75
CA LYS A 257 -5.90 9.01 11.18
C LYS A 257 -5.74 7.70 11.95
N ASP A 258 -6.24 6.59 11.42
CA ASP A 258 -6.11 5.29 12.06
C ASP A 258 -4.65 4.78 12.05
N ARG A 259 -3.90 5.04 10.98
CA ARG A 259 -2.45 4.79 10.92
C ARG A 259 -1.65 5.66 11.89
N GLU A 260 -2.03 6.91 12.08
CA GLU A 260 -1.40 7.79 13.07
C GLU A 260 -1.59 7.27 14.49
N LEU A 261 -2.83 6.89 14.83
CA LEU A 261 -3.15 6.28 16.13
C LEU A 261 -2.40 4.96 16.35
N SER A 262 -2.19 4.20 15.28
CA SER A 262 -1.49 2.90 15.33
C SER A 262 0.02 3.01 15.13
N ARG A 263 0.59 4.22 15.02
CA ARG A 263 2.02 4.48 14.75
C ARG A 263 2.55 3.85 13.46
N CYS A 264 1.68 3.63 12.48
CA CYS A 264 2.01 3.12 11.14
C CYS A 264 1.86 4.21 10.04
N HIS A 265 1.92 5.49 10.42
CA HIS A 265 1.93 6.62 9.47
C HIS A 265 3.38 7.03 9.19
N PHE A 266 3.96 6.38 8.18
CA PHE A 266 5.38 6.48 7.85
C PHE A 266 5.73 7.77 7.09
N SER A 267 6.95 8.29 7.33
CA SER A 267 7.55 9.37 6.51
C SER A 267 7.75 8.91 5.07
N ALA A 268 8.01 9.82 4.15
CA ALA A 268 8.35 9.43 2.78
C ALA A 268 9.62 8.55 2.75
N THR A 269 10.62 8.85 3.60
CA THR A 269 11.81 8.01 3.79
C THR A 269 11.43 6.58 4.20
N HIS A 270 10.67 6.44 5.28
CA HIS A 270 10.28 5.12 5.80
C HIS A 270 9.35 4.39 4.83
N PHE A 271 8.42 5.11 4.20
CA PHE A 271 7.49 4.57 3.22
C PHE A 271 8.25 3.95 2.03
N ALA A 272 9.24 4.68 1.49
CA ALA A 272 10.05 4.19 0.37
C ALA A 272 10.88 2.96 0.76
N ALA A 273 11.56 3.02 1.92
CA ALA A 273 12.36 1.92 2.44
C ALA A 273 11.52 0.65 2.67
N PHE A 274 10.41 0.76 3.40
CA PHE A 274 9.52 -0.38 3.64
C PHE A 274 8.91 -0.95 2.37
N LEU A 275 8.58 -0.10 1.40
CA LEU A 275 8.00 -0.56 0.14
C LEU A 275 9.04 -1.31 -0.73
N ALA A 276 10.30 -0.86 -0.69
CA ALA A 276 11.41 -1.59 -1.32
C ALA A 276 11.64 -2.95 -0.64
N SER A 277 11.73 -2.97 0.70
CA SER A 277 11.85 -4.22 1.49
C SER A 277 10.66 -5.14 1.26
N ALA A 278 9.44 -4.61 1.09
CA ALA A 278 8.26 -5.41 0.79
C ALA A 278 8.32 -6.05 -0.60
N CYS A 279 8.86 -5.34 -1.61
CA CYS A 279 9.08 -5.91 -2.93
C CYS A 279 10.10 -7.07 -2.89
N GLU A 280 11.18 -6.90 -2.13
CA GLU A 280 12.16 -7.97 -1.92
C GLU A 280 11.56 -9.17 -1.18
N HIS A 281 10.87 -8.92 -0.05
CA HIS A 281 10.17 -9.94 0.71
C HIS A 281 9.21 -10.74 -0.16
N PHE A 282 8.40 -10.08 -0.99
CA PHE A 282 7.45 -10.71 -1.89
C PHE A 282 8.10 -11.70 -2.86
N SER A 283 9.30 -11.41 -3.35
CA SER A 283 10.01 -12.28 -4.28
C SER A 283 10.47 -13.60 -3.62
N TRP A 284 10.81 -13.55 -2.33
CA TRP A 284 11.22 -14.72 -1.56
C TRP A 284 10.05 -15.48 -0.95
N VAL A 285 9.03 -14.76 -0.46
CA VAL A 285 7.91 -15.31 0.31
C VAL A 285 6.59 -14.66 -0.13
N THR A 286 5.86 -15.31 -1.03
CA THR A 286 4.56 -14.86 -1.58
C THR A 286 3.35 -15.28 -0.74
N ASN A 287 3.57 -15.91 0.41
CA ASN A 287 2.50 -16.53 1.19
C ASN A 287 2.41 -15.93 2.58
N GLU A 288 3.38 -15.10 2.98
CA GLU A 288 3.45 -14.48 4.30
C GLU A 288 3.26 -12.97 4.16
N PRO A 289 2.59 -12.34 5.14
CA PRO A 289 2.39 -10.90 5.13
C PRO A 289 3.72 -10.18 5.41
N PHE A 290 3.90 -9.00 4.83
CA PHE A 290 5.05 -8.16 5.15
C PHE A 290 5.04 -7.74 6.62
N ASP A 291 6.17 -7.91 7.30
CA ASP A 291 6.36 -7.58 8.72
C ASP A 291 7.20 -6.31 8.87
N PHE A 292 6.53 -5.19 9.18
CA PHE A 292 7.19 -3.89 9.36
C PHE A 292 8.17 -3.88 10.52
N ILE A 293 7.89 -4.66 11.58
CA ILE A 293 8.75 -4.71 12.76
C ILE A 293 10.04 -5.44 12.40
N LYS A 294 9.95 -6.61 11.77
CA LYS A 294 11.12 -7.34 11.28
C LYS A 294 11.92 -6.53 10.26
N ALA A 295 11.26 -5.93 9.28
CA ALA A 295 11.92 -5.10 8.27
C ALA A 295 12.65 -3.90 8.88
N SER A 296 12.06 -3.23 9.88
CA SER A 296 12.72 -2.10 10.57
C SER A 296 13.94 -2.51 11.41
N ARG A 297 14.10 -3.80 11.67
CA ARG A 297 15.14 -4.37 12.52
C ARG A 297 16.11 -5.27 11.76
N GLU A 298 16.11 -5.21 10.43
CA GLU A 298 17.02 -6.00 9.58
C GLU A 298 18.50 -5.79 9.98
N ASP A 299 18.89 -4.53 10.18
CA ASP A 299 20.26 -4.17 10.60
C ASP A 299 20.48 -4.24 12.14
N ASN A 300 19.43 -4.45 12.93
CA ASN A 300 19.51 -4.56 14.40
C ASN A 300 18.48 -5.58 14.93
N PRO A 301 18.68 -6.89 14.67
CA PRO A 301 17.73 -7.91 15.07
C PRO A 301 17.56 -7.96 16.58
N ALA A 302 16.38 -8.38 17.04
CA ALA A 302 16.17 -8.59 18.47
C ALA A 302 17.10 -9.72 18.98
N PRO A 303 17.68 -9.61 20.19
CA PRO A 303 18.45 -10.71 20.78
C PRO A 303 17.60 -11.99 20.85
N GLN A 304 18.18 -13.14 20.49
CA GLN A 304 17.46 -14.41 20.46
C GLN A 304 16.95 -14.82 21.85
N ASP A 305 17.70 -14.49 22.91
CA ASP A 305 17.38 -14.86 24.29
C ASP A 305 16.63 -13.75 25.06
N LEU A 306 16.06 -12.76 24.36
CA LEU A 306 15.40 -11.62 24.98
C LEU A 306 14.21 -12.05 25.85
N ASP A 307 13.44 -13.04 25.41
CA ASP A 307 12.31 -13.60 26.13
C ASP A 307 12.75 -14.30 27.43
N GLU A 308 13.83 -15.08 27.39
CA GLU A 308 14.41 -15.73 28.57
C GLU A 308 14.93 -14.68 29.57
N HIS A 309 15.65 -13.67 29.09
CA HIS A 309 16.16 -12.59 29.94
C HIS A 309 15.03 -11.78 30.59
N LEU A 310 13.98 -11.45 29.83
CA LEU A 310 12.80 -10.77 30.36
C LEU A 310 12.06 -11.65 31.37
N ALA A 311 11.85 -12.93 31.07
CA ALA A 311 11.21 -13.87 32.00
C ALA A 311 12.03 -14.00 33.29
N ASN A 312 13.35 -14.08 33.20
CA ASN A 312 14.23 -14.16 34.35
C ASN A 312 14.20 -12.86 35.17
N LEU A 313 14.23 -11.69 34.54
CA LEU A 313 14.05 -10.40 35.24
C LEU A 313 12.70 -10.36 35.97
N LEU A 314 11.62 -10.71 35.29
CA LEU A 314 10.25 -10.66 35.84
C LEU A 314 10.06 -11.63 37.01
N LYS A 315 10.70 -12.81 37.01
CA LYS A 315 10.67 -13.77 38.14
C LYS A 315 11.23 -13.19 39.44
N HIS A 316 12.15 -12.21 39.37
CA HIS A 316 12.75 -11.62 40.56
C HIS A 316 11.88 -10.51 41.18
N ILE A 317 10.85 -10.06 40.47
CA ILE A 317 9.94 -9.01 40.94
C ILE A 317 8.78 -9.65 41.69
N ARG A 318 8.84 -9.58 43.03
CA ARG A 318 7.84 -10.20 43.91
C ARG A 318 6.67 -9.28 44.26
N ASN A 319 6.84 -7.97 44.07
CA ASN A 319 5.86 -6.96 44.45
C ASN A 319 5.25 -6.31 43.20
N PRO A 320 3.91 -6.30 43.05
CA PRO A 320 3.24 -5.64 41.94
C PRO A 320 3.56 -4.15 41.79
N ARG A 321 3.90 -3.45 42.88
CA ARG A 321 4.32 -2.05 42.81
C ARG A 321 5.67 -1.88 42.10
N ASP A 322 6.61 -2.78 42.36
CA ASP A 322 7.95 -2.71 41.77
C ASP A 322 7.91 -3.07 40.27
N LEU A 323 6.94 -3.90 39.88
CA LEU A 323 6.66 -4.18 38.46
C LEU A 323 6.28 -2.89 37.72
N ALA A 324 5.29 -2.14 38.25
CA ALA A 324 4.79 -0.94 37.59
C ALA A 324 5.74 0.27 37.72
N ALA A 325 6.33 0.46 38.90
CA ALA A 325 7.12 1.65 39.22
C ALA A 325 8.57 1.57 38.74
N PHE A 326 9.09 0.37 38.47
CA PHE A 326 10.48 0.21 38.04
C PHE A 326 10.59 -0.66 36.79
N ALA A 327 10.20 -1.93 36.86
CA ALA A 327 10.55 -2.88 35.82
C ALA A 327 9.88 -2.60 34.48
N ALA A 328 8.59 -2.27 34.46
CA ALA A 328 7.88 -1.90 33.24
C ALA A 328 8.52 -0.68 32.57
N LEU A 329 8.90 0.34 33.36
CA LEU A 329 9.57 1.54 32.85
C LEU A 329 10.98 1.21 32.34
N ALA A 330 11.76 0.43 33.09
CA ALA A 330 13.11 0.03 32.70
C ALA A 330 13.11 -0.81 31.43
N ILE A 331 12.22 -1.81 31.33
CA ILE A 331 12.06 -2.63 30.13
C ILE A 331 11.64 -1.76 28.94
N ALA A 332 10.60 -0.95 29.10
CA ALA A 332 10.12 -0.07 28.03
C ALA A 332 11.20 0.90 27.56
N PHE A 333 11.97 1.49 28.48
CA PHE A 333 13.06 2.41 28.15
C PHE A 333 14.19 1.71 27.40
N ASN A 334 14.61 0.51 27.84
CA ASN A 334 15.64 -0.27 27.14
C ASN A 334 15.18 -0.70 25.75
N LEU A 335 13.93 -1.16 25.59
CA LEU A 335 13.36 -1.50 24.28
C LEU A 335 13.28 -0.28 23.36
N LEU A 336 12.91 0.89 23.90
CA LEU A 336 12.88 2.14 23.15
C LEU A 336 14.28 2.57 22.71
N LEU A 337 15.27 2.53 23.59
CA LEU A 337 16.67 2.84 23.26
C LEU A 337 17.24 1.87 22.23
N ASP A 338 16.88 0.59 22.35
CA ASP A 338 17.31 -0.43 21.41
C ASP A 338 16.76 -0.20 19.99
N SER A 339 15.57 0.39 19.89
CA SER A 339 14.92 0.71 18.62
C SER A 339 15.59 1.86 17.84
N TYR A 340 16.55 2.58 18.43
CA TYR A 340 17.31 3.60 17.70
C TYR A 340 18.46 2.99 16.90
N PRO A 341 18.78 3.55 15.71
CA PRO A 341 19.92 3.11 14.91
C PRO A 341 21.22 3.07 15.72
N PRO A 342 22.12 2.10 15.46
CA PRO A 342 23.35 1.88 16.24
C PRO A 342 24.23 3.12 16.42
N HIS A 343 24.13 4.10 15.51
CA HIS A 343 24.96 5.33 15.51
C HIS A 343 24.29 6.56 16.13
N SER A 344 23.00 6.48 16.46
CA SER A 344 22.26 7.55 17.17
C SER A 344 22.63 7.65 18.65
N ARG A 345 23.28 6.63 19.19
CA ARG A 345 23.65 6.49 20.62
C ARG A 345 24.84 7.36 21.03
N CYS A 346 25.55 7.98 20.07
CA CYS A 346 26.77 8.78 20.29
C CYS A 346 26.56 10.08 21.09
N GLY A 347 25.30 10.43 21.42
CA GLY A 347 24.96 11.54 22.32
C GLY A 347 24.91 11.19 23.81
N LEU A 348 24.75 9.91 24.17
CA LEU A 348 24.64 9.46 25.57
C LEU A 348 25.96 8.97 26.18
N GLU A 349 26.93 8.57 25.35
CA GLU A 349 28.24 8.12 25.83
C GLU A 349 29.15 9.27 26.33
N ARG A 350 28.78 10.53 26.08
CA ARG A 350 29.55 11.69 26.58
C ARG A 350 29.32 12.05 28.05
N HIS A 351 28.39 11.39 28.74
CA HIS A 351 28.10 11.67 30.15
C HIS A 351 28.59 10.60 31.15
N THR A 352 29.15 9.47 30.69
CA THR A 352 29.67 8.41 31.58
C THR A 352 31.19 8.42 31.73
N GLN A 353 31.92 9.35 31.10
CA GLN A 353 33.39 9.45 31.26
C GLN A 353 33.87 10.50 32.29
N TYR A 354 32.98 11.21 32.99
CA TYR A 354 33.36 12.11 34.10
C TYR A 354 32.69 11.67 35.40
N GLY A 355 33.15 10.55 35.94
CA GLY A 355 32.70 10.01 37.22
C GLY A 355 33.78 9.17 37.90
N ASN A 356 35.03 9.62 37.84
CA ASN A 356 36.12 9.16 38.69
C ASN A 356 36.84 10.39 39.26
N VAL A 357 36.41 10.81 40.45
CA VAL A 357 37.26 11.41 41.48
C VAL A 357 36.81 10.82 42.81
#